data_AF-A0A7J6V8M5-F1
#
_entry.id   AF-A0A7J6V8M5-F1
#
_cell.length_a   1.000
_cell.length_b   1.000
_cell.length_c   1.000
_cell.angle_alpha   90.00
_cell.angle_beta   90.00
_cell.angle_gamma   90.00
#
_symmetry.space_group_name_H-M   'P 1'
#
loop_
_entity.id
_entity.type
_entity.pdbx_description
1 polymer ?
#
loop_
_entity_poly.entity_id
_entity_poly.type
_entity_poly.pdbx_seq_one_letter_code
_entity_poly.pdbx_strand_id
1 'polypeptide(L)'
;MGITVSELVAINLFLLSSFTFSVYSIQDDFPTANLSTLWTNNDSALKYKYFSDGSLLRYVLLNMSSSSLGIHGMGCGFYQNGVRNEFYFVVFVIQLITAEITIEGRPPRVLWTANRNRPVDNYATLEFTSMGDLVLKDGDDKLVWSTNTSDQSVVGIRVDGTGNLILHSANSSTIWQSFDHPTDIWLPGQKFTIEQRLVTGAVNLYRSPDYFYMELRSDGFHAYIVSNSTQLEQSQVLTAMRGTRGYLAPEWFLNRRISEKVDVYSFGIVVLEIMCGRKNLDYSQPEENECLLHLVKKKVEQDQLVDIVDKRNEDMLVHTEDAVEMIRTAIWCLQGDAAKRPSMSMVVKVLEGVMVMDNISDYSFLTLIAIEIPRDTIESSSVPPLASILSGAR
;
A
#
# COMPACT_ATOMS: atom_id res chain seq x y z
N MET A 1 -23.04 -10.67 4.70
CA MET A 1 -22.15 -11.83 4.87
C MET A 1 -20.84 -11.42 4.22
N GLY A 2 -19.91 -10.91 5.04
CA GLY A 2 -18.70 -10.23 4.58
C GLY A 2 -17.69 -11.23 4.05
N ILE A 3 -16.93 -10.80 3.05
CA ILE A 3 -15.77 -11.53 2.51
C ILE A 3 -14.79 -11.71 3.66
N THR A 4 -14.42 -12.96 3.96
CA THR A 4 -13.36 -13.21 4.94
C THR A 4 -12.02 -12.90 4.29
N VAL A 5 -11.11 -12.30 5.06
CA VAL A 5 -9.74 -11.91 4.64
C VAL A 5 -8.99 -13.06 3.93
N SER A 6 -9.37 -14.32 4.17
CA SER A 6 -8.87 -15.51 3.47
C SER A 6 -9.10 -15.51 1.95
N GLU A 7 -10.21 -14.97 1.46
CA GLU A 7 -10.56 -15.01 0.03
C GLU A 7 -9.77 -13.97 -0.79
N LEU A 8 -9.47 -12.81 -0.17
CA LEU A 8 -8.59 -11.78 -0.76
C LEU A 8 -7.12 -12.23 -0.80
N VAL A 9 -6.73 -13.09 0.14
CA VAL A 9 -5.37 -13.67 0.24
C VAL A 9 -5.17 -14.79 -0.79
N ALA A 10 -6.20 -15.58 -1.09
CA ALA A 10 -6.13 -16.65 -2.10
C ALA A 10 -5.88 -16.12 -3.52
N ILE A 11 -6.51 -14.99 -3.89
CA ILE A 11 -6.33 -14.36 -5.21
C ILE A 11 -4.92 -13.75 -5.35
N ASN A 12 -4.33 -13.23 -4.25
CA ASN A 12 -2.94 -12.78 -4.25
C ASN A 12 -1.92 -13.94 -4.24
N LEU A 13 -2.26 -15.09 -3.65
CA LEU A 13 -1.37 -16.26 -3.58
C LEU A 13 -1.23 -17.01 -4.91
N PHE A 14 -2.29 -17.05 -5.74
CA PHE A 14 -2.24 -17.74 -7.04
C PHE A 14 -1.29 -17.06 -8.04
N LEU A 15 -1.04 -15.75 -7.90
CA LEU A 15 -0.10 -15.01 -8.74
C LEU A 15 1.37 -15.13 -8.29
N LEU A 16 1.64 -15.68 -7.10
CA LEU A 16 2.98 -15.74 -6.52
C LEU A 16 3.61 -17.15 -6.54
N SER A 17 2.86 -18.21 -6.84
CA SER A 17 3.36 -19.59 -6.74
C SER A 17 4.16 -20.09 -7.95
N SER A 18 4.42 -19.25 -8.96
CA SER A 18 5.00 -19.70 -10.25
C SER A 18 6.50 -19.41 -10.44
N PHE A 19 7.23 -18.95 -9.42
CA PHE A 19 8.65 -18.59 -9.60
C PHE A 19 9.57 -19.37 -8.66
N THR A 20 10.32 -20.31 -9.23
CA THR A 20 11.52 -20.87 -8.60
C THR A 20 12.66 -19.87 -8.72
N PHE A 21 13.20 -19.40 -7.60
CA PHE A 21 14.30 -18.44 -7.56
C PHE A 21 15.65 -19.15 -7.48
N SER A 22 16.56 -18.82 -8.40
CA SER A 22 17.99 -19.08 -8.24
C SER A 22 18.62 -17.88 -7.52
N VAL A 23 19.21 -18.13 -6.36
CA VAL A 23 19.87 -17.11 -5.53
C VAL A 23 21.30 -16.90 -6.04
N TYR A 24 21.63 -15.69 -6.47
CA TYR A 24 23.00 -15.20 -6.56
C TYR A 24 23.22 -14.22 -5.40
N SER A 25 24.23 -14.45 -4.56
CA SER A 25 24.60 -13.52 -3.48
C SER A 25 25.15 -12.23 -4.06
N ILE A 26 24.62 -11.08 -3.64
CA ILE A 26 25.11 -9.76 -4.03
C ILE A 26 26.09 -9.27 -2.94
N GLN A 27 27.13 -8.56 -3.35
CA GLN A 27 28.36 -8.27 -2.58
C GLN A 27 28.16 -7.34 -1.35
N ASP A 28 26.93 -6.91 -1.04
CA ASP A 28 26.59 -5.96 0.02
C ASP A 28 25.61 -6.54 1.07
N ASP A 29 25.66 -7.85 1.30
CA ASP A 29 24.84 -8.51 2.32
C ASP A 29 25.47 -8.41 3.72
N PHE A 30 24.69 -7.91 4.67
CA PHE A 30 24.98 -7.96 6.11
C PHE A 30 23.67 -8.31 6.85
N PRO A 31 23.25 -9.58 6.76
CA PRO A 31 21.91 -10.00 7.17
C PRO A 31 21.77 -10.20 8.69
N THR A 32 22.89 -10.21 9.42
CA THR A 32 22.97 -10.51 10.85
C THR A 32 23.98 -9.62 11.56
N ALA A 33 23.87 -9.50 12.88
CA ALA A 33 24.87 -8.86 13.72
C ALA A 33 25.21 -9.68 14.95
N ASN A 34 26.43 -9.50 15.46
CA ASN A 34 26.90 -10.12 16.70
C ASN A 34 26.53 -9.27 17.91
N LEU A 35 26.49 -9.89 19.09
CA LEU A 35 26.40 -9.15 20.36
C LEU A 35 27.55 -8.13 20.48
N SER A 36 27.29 -7.05 21.20
CA SER A 36 28.20 -5.89 21.36
C SER A 36 28.49 -5.14 20.05
N THR A 37 27.58 -5.19 19.08
CA THR A 37 27.69 -4.37 17.87
C THR A 37 27.06 -3.00 18.10
N LEU A 38 27.79 -1.94 17.76
CA LEU A 38 27.34 -0.55 17.85
C LEU A 38 27.32 0.07 16.45
N TRP A 39 26.19 0.67 16.08
CA TRP A 39 26.03 1.45 14.86
C TRP A 39 25.77 2.91 15.22
N THR A 40 26.53 3.81 14.61
CA THR A 40 26.31 5.25 14.74
C THR A 40 25.61 5.77 13.49
N ASN A 41 24.55 6.56 13.66
CA ASN A 41 23.75 7.11 12.58
C ASN A 41 24.47 8.24 11.82
N ASN A 42 25.53 7.94 11.07
CA ASN A 42 26.23 8.93 10.25
C ASN A 42 26.80 8.32 8.95
N ASP A 43 27.12 9.19 7.99
CA ASP A 43 27.56 8.79 6.64
C ASP A 43 28.95 8.15 6.60
N SER A 44 29.74 8.29 7.68
CA SER A 44 31.07 7.67 7.80
C SER A 44 31.00 6.25 8.37
N ALA A 45 29.97 5.95 9.17
CA ALA A 45 29.80 4.68 9.86
C ALA A 45 28.91 3.69 9.10
N LEU A 46 27.93 4.18 8.34
CA LEU A 46 26.95 3.33 7.65
C LEU A 46 26.93 3.58 6.15
N LYS A 47 26.76 2.49 5.38
CA LYS A 47 26.40 2.59 3.97
C LYS A 47 25.05 3.28 3.85
N TYR A 48 24.92 4.19 2.90
CA TYR A 48 23.73 5.01 2.74
C TYR A 48 23.31 5.19 1.28
N LYS A 49 22.06 5.58 1.06
CA LYS A 49 21.52 5.90 -0.26
C LYS A 49 20.47 7.00 -0.18
N TYR A 50 20.55 7.92 -1.13
CA TYR A 50 19.51 8.89 -1.43
C TYR A 50 18.55 8.35 -2.49
N PHE A 51 17.27 8.68 -2.35
CA PHE A 51 16.22 8.29 -3.28
C PHE A 51 15.64 9.49 -4.02
N SER A 52 14.88 9.21 -5.08
CA SER A 52 14.30 10.24 -5.96
C SER A 52 13.35 11.21 -5.25
N ASP A 53 12.78 10.82 -4.11
CA ASP A 53 11.91 11.66 -3.29
C ASP A 53 12.68 12.53 -2.28
N GLY A 54 14.02 12.49 -2.31
CA GLY A 54 14.89 13.20 -1.38
C GLY A 54 15.05 12.51 -0.03
N SER A 55 14.45 11.32 0.16
CA SER A 55 14.67 10.54 1.37
C SER A 55 16.07 9.91 1.41
N LEU A 56 16.56 9.69 2.63
CA LEU A 56 17.85 9.08 2.91
C LEU A 56 17.65 7.82 3.73
N LEU A 57 18.35 6.75 3.34
CA LEU A 57 18.39 5.50 4.08
C LEU A 57 19.83 5.13 4.39
N ARG A 58 20.10 4.80 5.66
CA ARG A 58 21.37 4.26 6.14
C ARG A 58 21.14 2.84 6.64
N TYR A 59 21.88 1.90 6.11
CA TYR A 59 21.63 0.48 6.31
C TYR A 59 22.33 -0.04 7.57
N VAL A 60 21.59 -0.73 8.45
CA VAL A 60 22.13 -1.44 9.61
C VAL A 60 22.20 -2.94 9.31
N LEU A 61 21.09 -3.53 8.85
CA LEU A 61 21.02 -4.86 8.26
C LEU A 61 20.46 -4.75 6.85
N LEU A 62 21.01 -5.51 5.90
CA LEU A 62 20.51 -5.56 4.53
C LEU A 62 20.71 -6.96 3.96
N ASN A 63 19.65 -7.47 3.37
CA ASN A 63 19.65 -8.71 2.62
C ASN A 63 19.13 -8.41 1.20
N MET A 64 19.96 -8.65 0.19
CA MET A 64 19.65 -8.40 -1.20
C MET A 64 19.31 -9.70 -1.91
N SER A 65 18.25 -9.65 -2.73
CA SER A 65 17.82 -10.76 -3.57
C SER A 65 17.62 -10.28 -5.00
N SER A 66 17.96 -11.13 -5.96
CA SER A 66 17.75 -10.86 -7.38
C SER A 66 16.59 -11.70 -7.91
N SER A 67 15.74 -11.09 -8.74
CA SER A 67 14.61 -11.74 -9.39
C SER A 67 14.48 -11.27 -10.84
N SER A 68 13.59 -11.92 -11.61
CA SER A 68 13.22 -11.46 -12.97
C SER A 68 12.61 -10.05 -12.99
N LEU A 69 12.11 -9.54 -11.86
CA LEU A 69 11.51 -8.21 -11.69
C LEU A 69 12.49 -7.14 -11.18
N GLY A 70 13.77 -7.51 -11.06
CA GLY A 70 14.85 -6.64 -10.57
C GLY A 70 15.44 -7.11 -9.24
N ILE A 71 16.27 -6.24 -8.65
CA ILE A 71 16.96 -6.50 -7.39
C ILE A 71 16.11 -5.90 -6.25
N HIS A 72 15.80 -6.71 -5.25
CA HIS A 72 15.04 -6.31 -4.08
C HIS A 72 15.90 -6.43 -2.83
N GLY A 73 15.94 -5.37 -2.04
CA GLY A 73 16.62 -5.34 -0.75
C GLY A 73 15.62 -5.26 0.38
N MET A 74 15.83 -6.04 1.43
CA MET A 74 15.04 -5.95 2.65
C MET A 74 15.98 -5.87 3.84
N GLY A 75 15.65 -5.00 4.80
CA GLY A 75 16.58 -4.73 5.88
C GLY A 75 16.01 -3.78 6.91
N CYS A 76 16.89 -3.36 7.82
CA CYS A 76 16.58 -2.34 8.81
C CYS A 76 17.69 -1.30 8.88
N GLY A 77 17.36 -0.11 9.33
CA GLY A 77 18.29 1.01 9.31
C GLY A 77 17.67 2.35 9.70
N PHE A 78 18.45 3.42 9.55
CA PHE A 78 17.98 4.77 9.80
C PHE A 78 17.42 5.40 8.54
N TYR A 79 16.19 5.86 8.61
CA TYR A 79 15.46 6.52 7.53
C TYR A 79 15.16 7.97 7.88
N GLN A 80 15.41 8.86 6.94
CA GLN A 80 15.07 10.28 7.01
C GLN A 80 14.18 10.63 5.82
N ASN A 81 13.05 11.26 6.09
CA ASN A 81 12.14 11.78 5.07
C ASN A 81 12.24 13.31 5.01
N GLY A 82 12.88 13.83 3.96
CA GLY A 82 13.05 15.26 3.75
C GLY A 82 14.29 15.86 4.42
N VAL A 83 14.28 17.18 4.63
CA VAL A 83 15.50 17.98 4.90
C VAL A 83 15.80 18.17 6.40
N ARG A 84 14.90 17.71 7.29
CA ARG A 84 15.10 17.85 8.75
C ARG A 84 16.06 16.77 9.26
N ASN A 85 16.85 17.10 10.28
CA ASN A 85 17.73 16.17 10.99
C ASN A 85 16.93 15.23 11.91
N GLU A 86 15.93 14.56 11.35
CA GLU A 86 14.99 13.68 12.04
C GLU A 86 15.05 12.29 11.40
N PHE A 87 15.57 11.32 12.15
CA PHE A 87 15.73 9.94 11.72
C PHE A 87 14.84 9.00 12.51
N TYR A 88 14.43 7.94 11.82
CA TYR A 88 13.65 6.85 12.37
C TYR A 88 14.38 5.54 12.13
N PHE A 89 14.46 4.68 13.15
CA PHE A 89 14.88 3.31 12.97
C PHE A 89 13.72 2.50 12.41
N VAL A 90 13.90 1.97 11.19
CA VAL A 90 12.84 1.35 10.41
C VAL A 90 13.25 -0.02 9.87
N VAL A 91 12.26 -0.85 9.60
CA VAL A 91 12.38 -1.97 8.65
C VAL A 91 11.85 -1.49 7.32
N PHE A 92 12.54 -1.82 6.23
CA PHE A 92 12.22 -1.32 4.89
C PHE A 92 12.36 -2.39 3.82
N VAL A 93 11.73 -2.14 2.68
CA VAL A 93 12.01 -2.81 1.42
C VAL A 93 12.37 -1.78 0.34
N ILE A 94 13.41 -2.08 -0.43
CA ILE A 94 13.89 -1.29 -1.57
C ILE A 94 13.81 -2.14 -2.85
N GLN A 95 13.51 -1.50 -3.97
CA GLN A 95 13.61 -2.10 -5.30
C GLN A 95 14.60 -1.29 -6.12
N LEU A 96 15.59 -1.96 -6.69
CA LEU A 96 16.62 -1.39 -7.55
C LEU A 96 16.40 -1.87 -8.98
N ILE A 97 16.42 -0.92 -9.92
CA ILE A 97 16.14 -1.15 -11.34
C ILE A 97 17.41 -1.61 -12.09
N THR A 98 18.60 -1.25 -11.61
CA THR A 98 19.89 -1.67 -12.18
C THR A 98 20.85 -2.14 -11.09
N ALA A 99 21.75 -3.07 -11.44
CA ALA A 99 22.82 -3.57 -10.57
C ALA A 99 23.86 -2.50 -10.21
N GLU A 100 23.88 -1.38 -10.94
CA GLU A 100 24.63 -0.19 -10.57
C GLU A 100 23.77 0.71 -9.67
N ILE A 101 24.36 1.11 -8.55
CA ILE A 101 23.82 2.01 -7.52
C ILE A 101 23.79 3.45 -8.09
N THR A 102 23.13 3.67 -9.22
CA THR A 102 22.84 5.00 -9.74
C THR A 102 21.49 5.50 -9.19
N ILE A 103 21.34 6.82 -9.18
CA ILE A 103 20.50 7.64 -8.29
C ILE A 103 18.97 7.48 -8.52
N GLU A 104 18.54 6.53 -9.36
CA GLU A 104 17.14 6.33 -9.78
C GLU A 104 16.47 5.09 -9.15
N GLY A 105 16.68 4.86 -7.86
CA GLY A 105 15.90 3.86 -7.12
C GLY A 105 14.52 4.38 -6.79
N ARG A 106 13.47 3.55 -6.93
CA ARG A 106 12.14 3.86 -6.35
C ARG A 106 12.31 4.14 -4.85
N PRO A 107 11.56 5.11 -4.27
CA PRO A 107 11.61 5.38 -2.84
C PRO A 107 11.42 4.10 -2.00
N PRO A 108 12.10 4.00 -0.84
CA PRO A 108 11.98 2.85 0.03
C PRO A 108 10.55 2.78 0.57
N ARG A 109 10.03 1.56 0.71
CA ARG A 109 8.79 1.35 1.47
C ARG A 109 9.18 1.01 2.90
N VAL A 110 8.82 1.89 3.83
CA VAL A 110 8.92 1.62 5.27
C VAL A 110 7.83 0.62 5.65
N LEU A 111 8.22 -0.48 6.30
CA LEU A 111 7.35 -1.58 6.72
C LEU A 111 7.02 -1.51 8.21
N TRP A 112 7.95 -1.00 9.02
CA TRP A 112 7.82 -0.89 10.47
C TRP A 112 8.76 0.20 11.00
N THR A 113 8.41 0.85 12.10
CA THR A 113 9.20 1.94 12.72
C THR A 113 9.22 1.83 14.24
N ALA A 114 10.41 1.82 14.84
CA ALA A 114 10.59 1.70 16.29
C ALA A 114 10.20 2.97 17.05
N ASN A 115 10.72 4.12 16.63
CA ASN A 115 10.71 5.37 17.39
C ASN A 115 9.78 6.43 16.76
N ARG A 116 8.59 6.01 16.31
CA ARG A 116 7.63 6.88 15.59
C ARG A 116 7.32 8.21 16.27
N ASN A 117 7.23 8.21 17.60
CA ASN A 117 6.82 9.37 18.39
C ASN A 117 8.01 10.24 18.84
N ARG A 118 9.24 9.76 18.60
CA ARG A 118 10.46 10.40 19.07
C ARG A 118 11.59 10.17 18.05
N PRO A 119 11.64 10.98 16.98
CA PRO A 119 12.77 10.92 16.04
C PRO A 119 14.09 11.17 16.76
N VAL A 120 15.17 10.66 16.17
CA VAL A 120 16.55 10.84 16.65
C VAL A 120 17.36 11.63 15.65
N ASP A 121 18.50 12.17 16.07
CA ASP A 121 19.39 12.95 15.19
C ASP A 121 20.43 12.09 14.43
N ASN A 122 21.34 12.74 13.71
CA ASN A 122 22.47 12.13 12.99
C ASN A 122 23.69 11.79 13.87
N TYR A 123 23.55 11.80 15.19
CA TYR A 123 24.54 11.32 16.15
C TYR A 123 24.00 10.14 16.97
N ALA A 124 22.72 9.79 16.78
CA ALA A 124 22.06 8.65 17.38
C ALA A 124 22.85 7.34 17.23
N THR A 125 22.68 6.45 18.20
CA THR A 125 23.32 5.14 18.22
C THR A 125 22.29 4.04 18.35
N LEU A 126 22.51 2.96 17.61
CA LEU A 126 21.82 1.69 17.80
C LEU A 126 22.85 0.69 18.32
N GLU A 127 22.59 0.10 19.47
CA GLU A 127 23.48 -0.86 20.10
C GLU A 127 22.77 -2.20 20.24
N PHE A 128 23.36 -3.26 19.71
CA PHE A 128 23.01 -4.63 20.08
C PHE A 128 23.94 -5.04 21.22
N THR A 129 23.46 -4.93 22.46
CA THR A 129 24.26 -5.02 23.67
C THR A 129 24.83 -6.42 23.89
N SER A 130 25.85 -6.54 24.75
CA SER A 130 26.37 -7.84 25.20
C SER A 130 25.33 -8.71 25.91
N MET A 131 24.29 -8.08 26.47
CA MET A 131 23.19 -8.73 27.20
C MET A 131 22.02 -9.13 26.30
N GLY A 132 22.10 -8.88 24.99
CA GLY A 132 21.08 -9.30 24.03
C GLY A 132 19.91 -8.32 23.85
N ASP A 133 20.10 -7.05 24.22
CA ASP A 133 19.11 -5.99 24.03
C ASP A 133 19.44 -5.14 22.80
N LEU A 134 18.43 -4.74 22.03
CA LEU A 134 18.61 -3.78 20.94
C LEU A 134 18.14 -2.41 21.43
N VAL A 135 19.07 -1.48 21.57
CA VAL A 135 18.85 -0.19 22.24
C VAL A 135 19.13 0.94 21.26
N LEU A 136 18.17 1.84 21.11
CA LEU A 136 18.28 3.08 20.34
C LEU A 136 18.41 4.26 21.30
N LYS A 137 19.48 5.03 21.15
CA LYS A 137 19.73 6.28 21.88
C LYS A 137 19.90 7.43 20.92
N ASP A 138 19.50 8.62 21.36
CA ASP A 138 19.69 9.86 20.61
C ASP A 138 21.15 10.37 20.73
N GLY A 139 21.51 11.44 19.99
CA GLY A 139 22.85 12.02 20.00
C GLY A 139 23.35 12.50 21.37
N ASP A 140 22.44 12.73 22.31
CA ASP A 140 22.72 13.10 23.71
C ASP A 140 22.83 11.87 24.65
N ASP A 141 22.93 10.65 24.11
CA ASP A 141 22.95 9.35 24.81
C ASP A 141 21.64 9.03 25.57
N LYS A 142 20.56 9.81 25.37
CA LYS A 142 19.27 9.52 26.01
C LYS A 142 18.58 8.34 25.33
N LEU A 143 18.13 7.37 26.13
CA LEU A 143 17.32 6.25 25.66
C LEU A 143 16.06 6.74 24.93
N VAL A 144 15.85 6.23 23.71
CA VAL A 144 14.68 6.53 22.87
C VAL A 144 13.78 5.31 22.73
N TRP A 145 14.36 4.13 22.50
CA TRP A 145 13.64 2.89 22.31
C TRP A 145 14.52 1.67 22.65
N SER A 146 13.91 0.57 23.11
CA SER A 146 14.60 -0.70 23.36
C SER A 146 13.65 -1.88 23.11
N THR A 147 14.22 -3.05 22.76
CA THR A 147 13.45 -4.31 22.71
C THR A 147 13.14 -4.86 24.11
N ASN A 148 13.84 -4.40 25.15
CA ASN A 148 13.73 -4.89 26.53
C ASN A 148 14.01 -6.39 26.66
N THR A 149 14.99 -6.86 25.88
CA THR A 149 15.38 -8.27 25.80
C THR A 149 16.68 -8.58 26.53
N SER A 150 17.21 -7.63 27.31
CA SER A 150 18.33 -7.84 28.22
C SER A 150 18.15 -9.14 29.03
N ASP A 151 19.19 -9.97 29.08
CA ASP A 151 19.21 -11.25 29.80
C ASP A 151 18.27 -12.35 29.28
N GLN A 152 17.60 -12.15 28.14
CA GLN A 152 16.67 -13.15 27.58
C GLN A 152 17.35 -14.20 26.69
N SER A 153 18.68 -14.35 26.78
CA SER A 153 19.47 -15.30 25.96
C SER A 153 19.40 -15.05 24.45
N VAL A 154 19.24 -13.80 24.04
CA VAL A 154 19.35 -13.39 22.63
C VAL A 154 20.81 -13.52 22.19
N VAL A 155 21.04 -14.12 21.02
CA VAL A 155 22.39 -14.27 20.45
C VAL A 155 22.53 -13.66 19.06
N GLY A 156 21.43 -13.30 18.42
CA GLY A 156 21.45 -12.76 17.07
C GLY A 156 20.19 -11.97 16.72
N ILE A 157 20.35 -11.14 15.71
CA ILE A 157 19.32 -10.30 15.10
C ILE A 157 19.32 -10.54 13.59
N ARG A 158 18.13 -10.58 12.98
CA ARG A 158 17.97 -10.73 11.53
C ARG A 158 16.68 -10.06 11.03
N VAL A 159 16.64 -9.72 9.75
CA VAL A 159 15.38 -9.42 9.03
C VAL A 159 15.09 -10.57 8.08
N ASP A 160 13.90 -11.17 8.17
CA ASP A 160 13.50 -12.24 7.26
C ASP A 160 12.87 -11.72 5.96
N GLY A 161 12.59 -12.62 5.01
CA GLY A 161 12.02 -12.27 3.70
C GLY A 161 10.58 -11.73 3.73
N THR A 162 9.94 -11.66 4.90
CA THR A 162 8.60 -11.08 5.09
C THR A 162 8.63 -9.65 5.66
N GLY A 163 9.80 -9.17 6.06
CA GLY A 163 9.97 -7.87 6.71
C GLY A 163 9.86 -7.95 8.23
N ASN A 164 10.03 -9.14 8.82
CA ASN A 164 10.02 -9.29 10.26
C ASN A 164 11.44 -9.11 10.82
N LEU A 165 11.62 -8.15 11.72
CA LEU A 165 12.86 -7.99 12.48
C LEU A 165 12.80 -8.91 13.69
N ILE A 166 13.71 -9.87 13.78
CA ILE A 166 13.68 -10.95 14.77
C ILE A 166 14.97 -10.94 15.59
N LEU A 167 14.81 -10.92 16.91
CA LEU A 167 15.85 -11.29 17.88
C LEU A 167 15.64 -12.74 18.28
N HIS A 168 16.70 -13.55 18.19
CA HIS A 168 16.61 -14.99 18.39
C HIS A 168 17.67 -15.54 19.32
N SER A 169 17.35 -16.68 19.94
CA SER A 169 18.26 -17.49 20.76
C SER A 169 19.14 -18.41 19.91
N ALA A 170 20.06 -19.11 20.58
CA ALA A 170 21.00 -20.06 19.97
C ALA A 170 20.33 -21.25 19.26
N ASN A 171 19.12 -21.64 19.69
CA ASN A 171 18.30 -22.66 19.03
C ASN A 171 17.37 -22.08 17.95
N SER A 172 17.60 -20.83 17.53
CA SER A 172 16.80 -20.11 16.51
C SER A 172 15.35 -19.82 16.89
N SER A 173 14.94 -20.01 18.16
CA SER A 173 13.61 -19.57 18.60
C SER A 173 13.53 -18.04 18.69
N THR A 174 12.39 -17.50 18.28
CA THR A 174 12.10 -16.07 18.36
C THR A 174 11.93 -15.66 19.82
N ILE A 175 12.72 -14.70 20.28
CA ILE A 175 12.58 -14.06 21.59
C ILE A 175 11.78 -12.78 21.47
N TRP A 176 12.05 -11.99 20.44
CA TRP A 176 11.33 -10.76 20.13
C TRP A 176 11.20 -10.60 18.61
N GLN A 177 10.09 -10.01 18.17
CA GLN A 177 9.86 -9.72 16.76
C GLN A 177 9.07 -8.44 16.55
N SER A 178 9.35 -7.72 15.46
CA SER A 178 8.62 -6.48 15.13
C SER A 178 7.15 -6.74 14.83
N PHE A 179 6.80 -7.94 14.36
CA PHE A 179 5.43 -8.34 14.05
C PHE A 179 4.48 -8.29 15.26
N ASP A 180 4.98 -8.42 16.48
CA ASP A 180 4.17 -8.31 17.70
C ASP A 180 3.90 -6.84 18.10
N HIS A 181 4.52 -5.89 17.40
CA HIS A 181 4.44 -4.46 17.65
C HIS A 181 4.06 -3.67 16.37
N PRO A 182 2.87 -3.90 15.79
CA PRO A 182 2.48 -3.30 14.51
C PRO A 182 2.49 -1.77 14.54
N THR A 183 2.83 -1.16 13.41
CA THR A 183 2.82 0.30 13.26
C THR A 183 1.56 0.81 12.58
N ASP A 184 1.55 0.80 11.25
CA ASP A 184 0.56 1.35 10.34
C ASP A 184 0.28 0.40 9.18
N ILE A 185 1.08 -0.65 9.04
CA ILE A 185 1.00 -1.68 8.01
C ILE A 185 0.82 -3.04 8.69
N TRP A 186 -0.09 -3.85 8.16
CA TRP A 186 -0.21 -5.26 8.48
C TRP A 186 0.40 -6.09 7.35
N LEU A 187 1.40 -6.92 7.67
CA LEU A 187 2.18 -7.68 6.70
C LEU A 187 1.70 -9.14 6.58
N PRO A 188 1.88 -9.79 5.42
CA PRO A 188 1.61 -11.22 5.27
C PRO A 188 2.37 -12.05 6.31
N GLY A 189 1.68 -12.99 6.98
CA GLY A 189 2.27 -13.82 8.04
C GLY A 189 2.30 -13.18 9.42
N GLN A 190 2.05 -11.88 9.53
CA GLN A 190 1.90 -11.20 10.81
C GLN A 190 0.57 -11.59 11.47
N LYS A 191 0.63 -12.06 12.72
CA LYS A 191 -0.56 -12.34 13.51
C LYS A 191 -1.03 -11.04 14.15
N PHE A 192 -2.24 -10.62 13.82
CA PHE A 192 -2.88 -9.47 14.44
C PHE A 192 -3.88 -9.95 15.50
N THR A 193 -3.65 -9.60 16.77
CA THR A 193 -4.45 -10.04 17.91
C THR A 193 -5.46 -8.97 18.33
N ILE A 194 -6.45 -9.37 19.12
CA ILE A 194 -7.38 -8.42 19.75
C ILE A 194 -6.56 -7.43 20.60
N GLU A 195 -7.02 -6.17 20.66
CA GLU A 195 -6.38 -5.02 21.32
C GLU A 195 -5.16 -4.41 20.60
N GLN A 196 -4.62 -5.07 19.57
CA GLN A 196 -3.60 -4.44 18.71
C GLN A 196 -4.24 -3.38 17.81
N ARG A 197 -3.48 -2.32 17.55
CA ARG A 197 -3.89 -1.19 16.71
C ARG A 197 -2.89 -0.94 15.59
N LEU A 198 -3.41 -0.72 14.39
CA LEU A 198 -2.70 -0.08 13.30
C LEU A 198 -3.01 1.40 13.35
N VAL A 199 -1.99 2.22 13.60
CA VAL A 199 -2.13 3.67 13.78
C VAL A 199 -1.38 4.36 12.66
N THR A 200 -2.07 5.21 11.91
CA THR A 200 -1.45 5.88 10.75
C THR A 200 -0.26 6.73 11.19
N GLY A 201 0.88 6.54 10.53
CA GLY A 201 2.09 7.34 10.77
C GLY A 201 2.01 8.76 10.21
N ALA A 202 2.78 9.68 10.83
CA ALA A 202 2.90 11.09 10.47
C ALA A 202 3.61 11.38 9.12
N VAL A 203 3.80 10.37 8.26
CA VAL A 203 4.70 10.44 7.10
C VAL A 203 4.10 11.22 5.91
N ASN A 204 2.88 11.72 6.02
CA ASN A 204 2.38 12.76 5.12
C ASN A 204 2.06 14.01 5.92
N LEU A 205 2.80 15.07 5.58
CA LEU A 205 2.65 16.46 6.01
C LEU A 205 1.17 16.81 6.31
N TYR A 206 0.94 17.58 7.38
CA TYR A 206 -0.34 18.20 7.79
C TYR A 206 -1.26 17.46 8.76
N ARG A 207 -0.95 16.26 9.28
CA ARG A 207 -1.81 15.61 10.29
C ARG A 207 -1.00 15.11 11.48
N SER A 208 -1.41 15.51 12.68
CA SER A 208 -0.93 14.93 13.94
C SER A 208 -0.97 13.40 13.88
N PRO A 209 -0.04 12.71 14.55
CA PRO A 209 -0.17 11.27 14.76
C PRO A 209 -1.52 10.94 15.42
N ASP A 210 -2.10 9.79 15.10
CA ASP A 210 -3.25 9.19 15.77
C ASP A 210 -4.67 9.61 15.34
N TYR A 211 -4.85 10.37 14.24
CA TYR A 211 -6.19 10.67 13.73
C TYR A 211 -6.96 9.43 13.27
N PHE A 212 -6.29 8.43 12.74
CA PHE A 212 -6.91 7.22 12.22
C PHE A 212 -6.22 5.99 12.82
N TYR A 213 -7.00 5.10 13.40
CA TYR A 213 -6.50 3.79 13.79
C TYR A 213 -7.49 2.70 13.46
N MET A 214 -6.97 1.51 13.17
CA MET A 214 -7.73 0.29 12.99
C MET A 214 -7.44 -0.64 14.15
N GLU A 215 -8.46 -1.25 14.72
CA GLU A 215 -8.36 -2.20 15.84
C GLU A 215 -9.12 -3.47 15.50
N LEU A 216 -8.56 -4.61 15.88
CA LEU A 216 -9.27 -5.89 15.81
C LEU A 216 -9.99 -6.13 17.14
N ARG A 217 -11.31 -6.29 17.05
CA ARG A 217 -12.18 -6.62 18.18
C ARG A 217 -12.75 -8.02 17.99
N SER A 218 -13.43 -8.55 19.01
CA SER A 218 -14.05 -9.89 18.97
C SER A 218 -15.05 -10.07 17.82
N ASP A 219 -15.64 -8.98 17.34
CA ASP A 219 -16.65 -8.91 16.28
C ASP A 219 -16.09 -8.44 14.93
N GLY A 220 -14.77 -8.21 14.81
CA GLY A 220 -14.09 -7.89 13.56
C GLY A 220 -13.23 -6.62 13.61
N PHE A 221 -12.76 -6.20 12.44
CA PHE A 221 -11.94 -4.99 12.29
C PHE A 221 -12.80 -3.72 12.36
N HIS A 222 -12.34 -2.77 13.15
CA HIS A 222 -12.98 -1.47 13.34
C HIS A 222 -11.98 -0.37 13.01
N ALA A 223 -12.42 0.63 12.24
CA ALA A 223 -11.63 1.82 11.94
C ALA A 223 -12.23 3.04 12.66
N TYR A 224 -11.36 3.79 13.33
CA TYR A 224 -11.70 4.93 14.16
C TYR A 224 -11.07 6.20 13.61
N ILE A 225 -11.78 7.32 13.78
CA ILE A 225 -11.27 8.66 13.54
C ILE A 225 -11.31 9.40 14.87
N VAL A 226 -10.15 9.84 15.37
CA VAL A 226 -10.06 10.63 16.60
C VAL A 226 -10.24 12.10 16.23
N SER A 227 -11.36 12.71 16.58
CA SER A 227 -11.54 14.17 16.50
C SER A 227 -11.28 14.79 17.87
N ASN A 228 -10.79 16.04 17.93
CA ASN A 228 -10.55 16.78 19.19
C ASN A 228 -11.84 17.10 19.99
N SER A 229 -13.00 16.63 19.54
CA SER A 229 -14.25 16.61 20.29
C SER A 229 -14.32 15.30 21.08
N THR A 230 -14.73 15.36 22.35
CA THR A 230 -14.86 14.22 23.30
C THR A 230 -15.89 13.15 22.89
N GLN A 231 -16.20 13.03 21.60
CA GLN A 231 -17.05 12.01 21.02
C GLN A 231 -16.20 11.12 20.11
N LEU A 232 -15.93 9.90 20.59
CA LEU A 232 -15.59 8.75 19.75
C LEU A 232 -16.78 8.51 18.81
N GLU A 233 -16.80 9.18 17.67
CA GLU A 233 -17.77 8.87 16.62
C GLU A 233 -17.34 7.55 15.97
N GLN A 234 -18.11 6.49 16.22
CA GLN A 234 -18.06 5.29 15.39
C GLN A 234 -18.27 5.72 13.94
N SER A 235 -17.33 5.40 13.06
CA SER A 235 -17.24 6.00 11.74
C SER A 235 -18.51 5.75 10.91
N GLN A 236 -19.25 6.83 10.66
CA GLN A 236 -19.76 7.03 9.31
C GLN A 236 -18.51 7.24 8.44
N VAL A 237 -18.35 6.43 7.40
CA VAL A 237 -17.18 6.46 6.50
C VAL A 237 -17.12 7.83 5.80
N LEU A 238 -16.47 8.79 6.44
CA LEU A 238 -16.13 10.10 5.87
C LEU A 238 -14.75 9.98 5.24
N THR A 239 -14.68 9.28 4.11
CA THR A 239 -13.48 9.25 3.27
C THR A 239 -13.40 10.55 2.48
N ALA A 240 -12.34 11.34 2.67
CA ALA A 240 -11.98 12.37 1.71
C ALA A 240 -11.78 11.72 0.33
N MET A 241 -12.29 12.33 -0.74
CA MET A 241 -12.12 11.81 -2.11
C MET A 241 -10.64 11.55 -2.42
N ARG A 242 -10.24 10.28 -2.47
CA ARG A 242 -8.91 9.85 -2.86
C ARG A 242 -9.05 8.63 -3.76
N GLY A 243 -8.85 8.82 -5.06
CA GLY A 243 -8.83 7.75 -6.05
C GLY A 243 -8.44 8.27 -7.43
N THR A 244 -8.04 7.35 -8.31
CA THR A 244 -7.62 7.68 -9.68
C THR A 244 -8.83 8.11 -10.50
N ARG A 245 -8.75 9.29 -11.15
CA ARG A 245 -9.81 9.78 -12.05
C ARG A 245 -10.15 8.71 -13.10
N GLY A 246 -11.44 8.47 -13.30
CA GLY A 246 -11.96 7.41 -14.18
C GLY A 246 -12.29 6.08 -13.48
N TYR A 247 -11.78 5.82 -12.27
CA TYR A 247 -12.08 4.59 -11.52
C TYR A 247 -13.09 4.82 -10.39
N LEU A 248 -13.36 6.08 -10.05
CA LEU A 248 -14.24 6.46 -8.96
C LEU A 248 -15.71 6.21 -9.30
N ALA A 249 -16.41 5.54 -8.39
CA ALA A 249 -17.85 5.34 -8.46
C ALA A 249 -18.63 6.68 -8.39
N PRO A 250 -19.78 6.80 -9.07
CA PRO A 250 -20.54 8.06 -9.13
C PRO A 250 -20.92 8.67 -7.77
N GLU A 251 -21.19 7.84 -6.76
CA GLU A 251 -21.60 8.28 -5.42
C GLU A 251 -20.53 9.11 -4.69
N TRP A 252 -19.26 9.00 -5.08
CA TRP A 252 -18.19 9.87 -4.56
C TRP A 252 -18.44 11.35 -4.83
N PHE A 253 -19.14 11.67 -5.91
CA PHE A 253 -19.43 13.05 -6.33
C PHE A 253 -20.83 13.53 -5.94
N LEU A 254 -21.71 12.61 -5.55
CA LEU A 254 -23.13 12.90 -5.30
C LEU A 254 -23.46 13.14 -3.82
N ASN A 255 -22.45 13.28 -2.95
CA ASN A 255 -22.59 13.42 -1.50
C ASN A 255 -23.47 12.31 -0.87
N ARG A 256 -23.43 11.11 -1.47
CA ARG A 256 -24.17 9.93 -1.02
C ARG A 256 -23.29 9.09 -0.08
N ARG A 257 -23.92 8.20 0.70
CA ARG A 257 -23.21 7.30 1.60
C ARG A 257 -22.29 6.36 0.80
N ILE A 258 -21.00 6.42 1.10
CA ILE A 258 -19.98 5.52 0.54
C ILE A 258 -20.11 4.14 1.21
N SER A 259 -19.94 3.08 0.41
CA SER A 259 -20.02 1.68 0.85
C SER A 259 -18.98 0.84 0.11
N GLU A 260 -18.85 -0.43 0.44
CA GLU A 260 -17.98 -1.41 -0.25
C GLU A 260 -18.29 -1.53 -1.76
N LYS A 261 -19.44 -1.02 -2.21
CA LYS A 261 -19.86 -0.99 -3.62
C LYS A 261 -19.01 -0.06 -4.49
N VAL A 262 -18.25 0.86 -3.91
CA VAL A 262 -17.31 1.69 -4.68
C VAL A 262 -16.13 0.87 -5.22
N ASP A 263 -15.74 -0.18 -4.50
CA ASP A 263 -14.67 -1.09 -4.92
C ASP A 263 -15.17 -2.03 -6.02
N VAL A 264 -16.43 -2.47 -5.94
CA VAL A 264 -17.09 -3.25 -7.02
C VAL A 264 -17.09 -2.46 -8.33
N TYR A 265 -17.42 -1.16 -8.28
CA TYR A 265 -17.36 -0.30 -9.46
C TYR A 265 -15.94 -0.18 -10.01
N SER A 266 -14.96 0.08 -9.15
CA SER A 266 -13.55 0.20 -9.53
C SER A 266 -13.02 -1.08 -10.18
N PHE A 267 -13.41 -2.25 -9.64
CA PHE A 267 -13.14 -3.56 -10.23
C PHE A 267 -13.71 -3.66 -11.65
N GLY A 268 -14.96 -3.24 -11.87
CA GLY A 268 -15.57 -3.21 -13.19
C GLY A 268 -14.75 -2.40 -14.20
N ILE A 269 -14.24 -1.22 -13.82
CA ILE A 269 -13.38 -0.41 -14.69
C ILE A 269 -12.10 -1.16 -15.04
N VAL A 270 -11.41 -1.75 -14.05
CA VAL A 270 -10.16 -2.48 -14.27
C VAL A 270 -10.37 -3.69 -15.19
N VAL A 271 -11.44 -4.46 -15.00
CA VAL A 271 -11.75 -5.58 -15.88
C VAL A 271 -11.97 -5.09 -17.31
N LEU A 272 -12.69 -3.98 -17.52
CA LEU A 272 -12.84 -3.41 -18.87
C LEU A 272 -11.50 -3.00 -19.49
N GLU A 273 -10.58 -2.42 -18.72
CA GLU A 273 -9.26 -2.05 -19.25
C GLU A 273 -8.43 -3.27 -19.68
N ILE A 274 -8.48 -4.34 -18.88
CA ILE A 274 -7.79 -5.60 -19.19
C ILE A 274 -8.42 -6.25 -20.43
N MET A 275 -9.76 -6.37 -20.46
CA MET A 275 -10.45 -7.02 -21.57
C MET A 275 -10.35 -6.23 -22.88
N CYS A 276 -10.26 -4.89 -22.82
CA CYS A 276 -10.18 -4.04 -24.00
C CYS A 276 -8.74 -3.66 -24.42
N GLY A 277 -7.73 -3.97 -23.58
CA GLY A 277 -6.34 -3.63 -23.84
C GLY A 277 -6.06 -2.13 -23.93
N ARG A 278 -6.91 -1.29 -23.32
CA ARG A 278 -6.81 0.18 -23.36
C ARG A 278 -7.30 0.82 -22.07
N LYS A 279 -6.80 2.03 -21.79
CA LYS A 279 -7.18 2.81 -20.61
C LYS A 279 -8.61 3.32 -20.70
N ASN A 280 -9.26 3.47 -19.54
CA ASN A 280 -10.61 3.99 -19.43
C ASN A 280 -10.70 5.46 -19.89
N LEU A 281 -9.69 6.26 -19.54
CA LEU A 281 -9.52 7.62 -20.04
C LEU A 281 -8.22 7.69 -20.86
N ASP A 282 -8.35 7.87 -22.16
CA ASP A 282 -7.23 7.98 -23.10
C ASP A 282 -7.33 9.28 -23.91
N TYR A 283 -6.68 10.34 -23.40
CA TYR A 283 -6.64 11.67 -24.00
C TYR A 283 -5.87 11.73 -25.34
N SER A 284 -5.25 10.62 -25.78
CA SER A 284 -4.62 10.55 -27.10
C SER A 284 -5.63 10.23 -28.22
N GLN A 285 -6.85 9.81 -27.87
CA GLN A 285 -7.93 9.50 -28.80
C GLN A 285 -8.77 10.75 -29.14
N PRO A 286 -9.53 10.73 -30.25
CA PRO A 286 -10.54 11.75 -30.52
C PRO A 286 -11.55 11.86 -29.36
N GLU A 287 -12.12 13.04 -29.16
CA GLU A 287 -13.04 13.36 -28.04
C GLU A 287 -14.19 12.34 -27.87
N GLU A 288 -14.71 11.82 -28.99
CA GLU A 288 -15.76 10.78 -29.01
C GLU A 288 -15.31 9.41 -28.48
N ASN A 289 -14.00 9.15 -28.45
CA ASN A 289 -13.38 7.89 -28.06
C ASN A 289 -12.46 8.02 -26.84
N GLU A 290 -12.36 9.20 -26.21
CA GLU A 290 -11.53 9.41 -25.01
C GLU A 290 -11.94 8.48 -23.86
N CYS A 291 -13.25 8.21 -23.73
CA CYS A 291 -13.83 7.43 -22.65
C CYS A 291 -14.23 6.03 -23.09
N LEU A 292 -13.62 5.00 -22.47
CA LEU A 292 -13.91 3.60 -22.77
C LEU A 292 -15.38 3.23 -22.47
N LEU A 293 -15.98 3.80 -21.41
CA LEU A 293 -17.37 3.52 -21.06
C LEU A 293 -18.36 3.92 -22.16
N HIS A 294 -18.08 5.00 -22.90
CA HIS A 294 -18.92 5.42 -24.03
C HIS A 294 -18.85 4.39 -25.17
N LEU A 295 -17.66 3.89 -25.48
CA LEU A 295 -17.46 2.85 -26.48
C LEU A 295 -18.14 1.53 -26.06
N VAL A 296 -17.98 1.11 -24.80
CA VAL A 296 -18.62 -0.09 -24.25
C VAL A 296 -20.14 0.03 -24.32
N LYS A 297 -20.71 1.19 -23.96
CA LYS A 297 -22.15 1.46 -24.08
C LYS A 297 -22.64 1.27 -25.51
N LYS A 298 -21.99 1.93 -26.47
CA LYS A 298 -22.34 1.83 -27.89
C LYS A 298 -22.29 0.38 -28.37
N LYS A 299 -21.29 -0.38 -27.94
CA LYS A 299 -21.07 -1.76 -28.39
C LYS A 299 -21.96 -2.78 -27.70
N VAL A 300 -22.33 -2.59 -26.44
CA VAL A 300 -23.31 -3.45 -25.77
C VAL A 300 -24.72 -3.23 -26.32
N GLU A 301 -25.10 -1.98 -26.61
CA GLU A 301 -26.41 -1.66 -27.22
C GLU A 301 -26.54 -2.21 -28.65
N GLN A 302 -25.42 -2.40 -29.35
CA GLN A 302 -25.36 -2.97 -30.70
C GLN A 302 -25.15 -4.50 -30.71
N ASP A 303 -25.05 -5.15 -29.56
CA ASP A 303 -24.68 -6.56 -29.40
C ASP A 303 -23.35 -6.93 -30.11
N GLN A 304 -22.37 -6.02 -30.02
CA GLN A 304 -21.07 -6.08 -30.68
C GLN A 304 -19.91 -6.02 -29.67
N LEU A 305 -20.09 -6.59 -28.47
CA LEU A 305 -19.05 -6.60 -27.43
C LEU A 305 -17.76 -7.33 -27.85
N VAL A 306 -17.84 -8.28 -28.78
CA VAL A 306 -16.68 -8.94 -29.36
C VAL A 306 -15.70 -7.96 -30.02
N ASP A 307 -16.19 -6.85 -30.57
CA ASP A 307 -15.35 -5.90 -31.30
C ASP A 307 -14.36 -5.14 -30.42
N ILE A 308 -14.64 -5.07 -29.12
CA ILE A 308 -13.83 -4.33 -28.14
C ILE A 308 -12.88 -5.22 -27.35
N VAL A 309 -12.92 -6.54 -27.54
CA VAL A 309 -11.98 -7.48 -26.93
C VAL A 309 -10.56 -7.21 -27.47
N ASP A 310 -9.55 -7.27 -26.59
CA ASP A 310 -8.16 -7.01 -26.94
C ASP A 310 -7.63 -8.04 -27.95
N LYS A 311 -7.43 -7.57 -29.19
CA LYS A 311 -6.94 -8.38 -30.30
C LYS A 311 -5.43 -8.67 -30.25
N ARG A 312 -4.71 -8.09 -29.28
CA ARG A 312 -3.26 -8.32 -29.09
C ARG A 312 -2.98 -9.54 -28.23
N ASN A 313 -3.98 -10.07 -27.53
CA ASN A 313 -3.87 -11.22 -26.66
C ASN A 313 -4.43 -12.47 -27.36
N GLU A 314 -3.56 -13.39 -27.74
CA GLU A 314 -3.93 -14.62 -28.46
C GLU A 314 -4.88 -15.50 -27.64
N ASP A 315 -4.69 -15.60 -26.32
CA ASP A 315 -5.54 -16.41 -25.44
C ASP A 315 -6.97 -15.83 -25.35
N MET A 316 -7.11 -14.51 -25.27
CA MET A 316 -8.42 -13.85 -25.30
C MET A 316 -9.16 -14.06 -26.63
N LEU A 317 -8.43 -14.11 -27.75
CA LEU A 317 -9.03 -14.38 -29.06
C LEU A 317 -9.56 -15.82 -29.15
N VAL A 318 -8.81 -16.79 -28.60
CA VAL A 318 -9.26 -18.18 -28.53
C VAL A 318 -10.51 -18.31 -27.62
N HIS A 319 -10.53 -17.57 -26.51
CA HIS A 319 -11.61 -17.57 -25.51
C HIS A 319 -12.52 -16.34 -25.61
N THR A 320 -12.88 -15.94 -26.82
CA THR A 320 -13.63 -14.69 -27.06
C THR A 320 -14.99 -14.68 -26.36
N GLU A 321 -15.69 -15.81 -26.29
CA GLU A 321 -16.99 -15.90 -25.60
C GLU A 321 -16.84 -15.63 -24.09
N ASP A 322 -15.85 -16.23 -23.44
CA ASP A 322 -15.54 -16.02 -22.02
C ASP A 322 -15.11 -14.56 -21.77
N ALA A 323 -14.36 -13.96 -22.70
CA ALA A 323 -13.98 -12.55 -22.63
C ALA A 323 -15.21 -11.62 -22.71
N VAL A 324 -16.19 -11.94 -23.57
CA VAL A 324 -17.44 -11.19 -23.66
C VAL A 324 -18.27 -11.32 -22.37
N GLU A 325 -18.32 -12.50 -21.75
CA GLU A 325 -18.97 -12.69 -20.44
C GLU A 325 -18.27 -11.94 -19.31
N MET A 326 -16.94 -11.88 -19.33
CA MET A 326 -16.16 -11.04 -18.42
C MET A 326 -16.49 -9.55 -18.60
N ILE A 327 -16.64 -9.08 -19.85
CA ILE A 327 -17.08 -7.70 -20.14
C ILE A 327 -18.50 -7.46 -19.61
N ARG A 328 -19.44 -8.40 -19.81
CA ARG A 328 -20.80 -8.29 -19.25
C ARG A 328 -20.77 -8.20 -17.73
N THR A 329 -19.91 -9.00 -17.09
CA THR A 329 -19.73 -9.01 -15.62
C THR A 329 -19.18 -7.68 -15.13
N ALA A 330 -18.24 -7.09 -15.87
CA ALA A 330 -17.73 -5.76 -15.60
C ALA A 330 -18.83 -4.70 -15.74
N ILE A 331 -19.65 -4.74 -16.79
CA ILE A 331 -20.79 -3.82 -16.99
C ILE A 331 -21.78 -3.92 -15.81
N TRP A 332 -22.05 -5.12 -15.30
CA TRP A 332 -22.89 -5.31 -14.11
C TRP A 332 -22.34 -4.64 -12.85
N CYS A 333 -21.02 -4.61 -12.70
CA CYS A 333 -20.35 -3.93 -11.60
C CYS A 333 -20.45 -2.39 -11.71
N LEU A 334 -20.72 -1.84 -12.89
CA LEU A 334 -20.70 -0.41 -13.18
C LEU A 334 -22.05 0.30 -12.99
N GLN A 335 -23.07 -0.39 -12.48
CA GLN A 335 -24.39 0.20 -12.21
C GLN A 335 -24.27 1.52 -11.44
N GLY A 336 -24.94 2.58 -11.90
CA GLY A 336 -24.86 3.90 -11.26
C GLY A 336 -25.38 3.92 -9.82
N ASP A 337 -26.38 3.08 -9.53
CA ASP A 337 -26.90 2.86 -8.17
C ASP A 337 -26.14 1.72 -7.48
N ALA A 338 -25.49 2.03 -6.35
CA ALA A 338 -24.74 1.07 -5.53
C ALA A 338 -25.59 -0.13 -5.08
N ALA A 339 -26.90 0.06 -4.88
CA ALA A 339 -27.80 -1.02 -4.48
C ALA A 339 -28.06 -2.05 -5.60
N LYS A 340 -27.90 -1.65 -6.86
CA LYS A 340 -28.05 -2.52 -8.03
C LYS A 340 -26.77 -3.23 -8.43
N ARG A 341 -25.60 -2.77 -7.96
CA ARG A 341 -24.33 -3.47 -8.18
C ARG A 341 -24.35 -4.82 -7.47
N PRO A 342 -23.71 -5.87 -8.02
CA PRO A 342 -23.53 -7.13 -7.31
C PRO A 342 -22.66 -6.95 -6.06
N SER A 343 -22.65 -7.96 -5.19
CA SER A 343 -21.57 -8.09 -4.19
C SER A 343 -20.37 -8.79 -4.83
N MET A 344 -19.15 -8.59 -4.33
CA MET A 344 -18.00 -9.33 -4.89
C MET A 344 -18.14 -10.84 -4.77
N SER A 345 -18.81 -11.36 -3.74
CA SER A 345 -19.09 -12.80 -3.65
C SER A 345 -20.05 -13.29 -4.74
N MET A 346 -20.98 -12.44 -5.19
CA MET A 346 -21.78 -12.71 -6.39
C MET A 346 -20.92 -12.68 -7.65
N VAL A 347 -20.03 -11.70 -7.80
CA VAL A 347 -19.10 -11.61 -8.94
C VAL A 347 -18.23 -12.87 -9.04
N VAL A 348 -17.62 -13.31 -7.94
CA VAL A 348 -16.81 -14.54 -7.90
C VAL A 348 -17.63 -15.76 -8.32
N LYS A 349 -18.85 -15.90 -7.82
CA LYS A 349 -19.74 -17.01 -8.21
C LYS A 349 -20.10 -17.01 -9.69
N VAL A 350 -20.23 -15.84 -10.33
CA VAL A 350 -20.41 -15.76 -11.78
C VAL A 350 -19.15 -16.22 -12.50
N LEU A 351 -17.98 -15.75 -12.06
CA LEU A 351 -16.69 -16.12 -12.66
C LEU A 351 -16.35 -17.61 -12.49
N GLU A 352 -16.81 -18.24 -11.41
CA GLU A 352 -16.70 -19.69 -11.18
C GLU A 352 -17.73 -20.51 -11.96
N GLY A 353 -18.66 -19.87 -12.69
CA GLY A 353 -19.72 -20.53 -13.43
C GLY A 353 -20.82 -21.17 -12.56
N VAL A 354 -20.85 -20.85 -11.27
CA VAL A 354 -21.85 -21.39 -10.31
C VAL A 354 -23.09 -20.51 -10.18
N MET A 355 -23.12 -19.36 -10.88
CA MET A 355 -24.26 -18.45 -10.91
C MET A 355 -24.36 -17.75 -12.27
N VAL A 356 -25.59 -17.51 -12.72
CA VAL A 356 -25.87 -16.74 -13.94
C VAL A 356 -26.19 -15.29 -13.56
N MET A 357 -25.71 -14.35 -14.37
CA MET A 357 -25.94 -12.92 -14.18
C MET A 357 -27.38 -12.52 -14.50
N ASP A 358 -27.89 -11.52 -13.80
CA ASP A 358 -29.16 -10.88 -14.14
C ASP A 358 -29.02 -10.08 -15.45
N ASN A 359 -30.01 -10.17 -16.33
CA ASN A 359 -29.99 -9.44 -17.60
C ASN A 359 -30.13 -7.92 -17.37
N ILE A 360 -29.20 -7.14 -17.93
CA ILE A 360 -29.22 -5.69 -17.85
C ILE A 360 -29.95 -5.15 -19.08
N SER A 361 -31.09 -4.48 -18.85
CA SER A 361 -31.89 -3.90 -19.94
C SER A 361 -31.59 -2.43 -20.23
N ASP A 362 -30.95 -1.72 -19.29
CA ASP A 362 -30.66 -0.28 -19.40
C ASP A 362 -29.18 -0.03 -19.11
N TYR A 363 -28.46 0.48 -20.12
CA TYR A 363 -27.04 0.80 -20.07
C TYR A 363 -26.77 2.31 -19.97
N SER A 364 -27.79 3.12 -19.65
CA SER A 364 -27.68 4.58 -19.51
C SER A 364 -26.59 4.99 -18.52
N PHE A 365 -26.36 4.19 -17.48
CA PHE A 365 -25.33 4.40 -16.44
C PHE A 365 -23.88 4.38 -16.95
N LEU A 366 -23.61 3.81 -18.13
CA LEU A 366 -22.29 3.85 -18.76
C LEU A 366 -21.99 5.22 -19.40
N THR A 367 -22.99 6.10 -19.46
CA THR A 367 -22.78 7.50 -19.82
C THR A 367 -22.19 8.19 -18.61
N LEU A 368 -20.87 8.39 -18.61
CA LEU A 368 -20.21 9.22 -17.61
C LEU A 368 -20.94 10.57 -17.58
N ILE A 369 -21.53 10.94 -16.45
CA ILE A 369 -21.84 12.35 -16.20
C ILE A 369 -20.48 13.01 -16.09
N ALA A 370 -20.00 13.56 -17.20
CA ALA A 370 -18.95 14.54 -17.18
C ALA A 370 -19.47 15.68 -16.30
N ILE A 371 -19.13 15.65 -15.01
CA ILE A 371 -19.00 16.90 -14.30
C ILE A 371 -17.84 17.56 -15.03
N GLU A 372 -18.19 18.50 -15.91
CA GLU A 372 -17.27 19.41 -16.58
C GLU A 372 -16.41 20.08 -15.51
N ILE A 373 -15.28 19.46 -15.18
CA ILE A 373 -14.15 20.18 -14.62
C ILE A 373 -13.40 20.66 -15.86
N PRO A 374 -13.44 21.97 -16.18
CA PRO A 374 -12.85 22.49 -17.40
C PRO A 374 -11.39 22.07 -17.55
N ARG A 375 -10.98 21.76 -18.79
CA ARG A 375 -9.60 21.39 -19.16
C ARG A 375 -8.57 22.40 -18.61
N ASP A 376 -8.97 23.65 -18.39
CA ASP A 376 -8.10 24.75 -17.91
C ASP A 376 -7.81 24.75 -16.41
N THR A 377 -8.44 23.87 -15.61
CA THR A 377 -8.12 23.74 -14.18
C THR A 377 -6.87 22.87 -13.93
N ILE A 378 -6.18 22.45 -15.00
CA ILE A 378 -5.07 21.50 -14.98
C ILE A 378 -3.72 22.19 -14.73
N GLU A 379 -3.61 23.52 -14.84
CA GLU A 379 -2.35 24.25 -14.64
C GLU A 379 -2.26 25.17 -13.40
N SER A 380 -3.27 25.22 -12.50
CA SER A 380 -3.23 26.16 -11.36
C SER A 380 -3.45 25.58 -9.96
N SER A 381 -3.42 24.24 -9.77
CA SER A 381 -3.42 23.69 -8.39
C SER A 381 -2.05 23.71 -7.71
N SER A 382 -1.02 24.31 -8.32
CA SER A 382 0.12 24.88 -7.60
C SER A 382 -0.28 26.19 -6.92
N VAL A 383 -1.34 26.16 -6.10
CA VAL A 383 -1.61 27.28 -5.19
C VAL A 383 -0.49 27.21 -4.13
N PRO A 384 0.43 28.21 -4.07
CA PRO A 384 1.36 28.28 -2.94
C PRO A 384 0.52 28.43 -1.67
N PRO A 385 0.89 27.81 -0.55
CA PRO A 385 0.14 27.97 0.69
C PRO A 385 -0.01 29.46 0.98
N LEU A 386 -1.26 29.92 1.04
CA LEU A 386 -1.58 31.29 1.45
C LEU A 386 -1.00 31.47 2.85
N ALA A 387 -0.13 32.47 3.02
CA ALA A 387 0.43 32.80 4.31
C ALA A 387 -0.73 33.02 5.30
N SER A 388 -0.78 32.21 6.35
CA SER A 388 -1.69 32.43 7.47
C SER A 388 -1.21 33.67 8.21
N ILE A 389 -1.82 34.81 7.86
CA ILE A 389 -1.87 35.99 8.71
C ILE A 389 -3.03 35.79 9.68
N LEU A 390 -2.73 35.31 10.88
CA LEU A 390 -3.55 35.52 12.08
C LEU A 390 -2.57 35.91 13.19
N SER A 391 -2.28 37.22 13.27
CA SER A 391 -2.83 38.12 14.28
C SER A 391 -2.38 37.74 15.70
N GLY A 392 -1.32 38.40 16.17
CA GLY A 392 -1.09 38.50 17.60
C GLY A 392 -2.18 39.32 18.28
N ALA A 393 -2.44 39.00 19.55
CA ALA A 393 -2.79 39.97 20.57
C ALA A 393 -2.53 39.38 21.97
N ARG A 394 -1.53 40.00 22.62
CA ARG A 394 -1.20 40.09 24.06
C ARG A 394 -0.84 38.85 24.86
#